data_AF-A0A0P7YE33-F1
#
_entry.id   AF-A0A0P7YE33-F1
#
_cell.length_a   1.000
_cell.length_b   1.000
_cell.length_c   1.000
_cell.angle_alpha   90.00
_cell.angle_beta   90.00
_cell.angle_gamma   90.00
#
_symmetry.space_group_name_H-M   'P 1'
#
loop_
_entity.id
_entity.type
_entity.pdbx_description
1 polymer ?
#
loop_
_entity_poly.entity_id
_entity_poly.type
_entity_poly.pdbx_seq_one_letter_code
_entity_poly.pdbx_strand_id
1 'polypeptide(L)'
;MTDGAVHVTIVGAGGVATVKFADGYETMRVALGYLHDPADGLVAEMDEGREPVPWQSARVRDEATFSVETRLDLDDETRGRLLEWIAATPYFEDA
;
A
#
# COMPACT_ATOMS: atom_id res chain seq x y z
N MET A 1 8.59 -28.00 -17.72
CA MET A 1 9.21 -26.79 -18.31
C MET A 1 8.76 -25.62 -17.46
N THR A 2 9.59 -25.14 -16.54
CA THR A 2 9.34 -23.88 -15.84
C THR A 2 9.67 -22.77 -16.82
N ASP A 3 8.67 -22.36 -17.58
CA ASP A 3 8.72 -21.15 -18.37
C ASP A 3 8.99 -20.01 -17.38
N GLY A 4 10.20 -19.47 -17.41
CA GLY A 4 10.65 -18.39 -16.53
C GLY A 4 10.03 -17.07 -16.96
N ALA A 5 8.70 -17.01 -16.99
CA ALA A 5 7.97 -15.83 -17.37
C ALA A 5 8.25 -14.73 -16.35
N VAL A 6 8.98 -13.71 -16.78
CA VAL A 6 9.15 -12.48 -16.00
C VAL A 6 7.80 -11.79 -15.95
N HIS A 7 7.21 -11.73 -14.76
CA HIS A 7 5.99 -10.96 -14.54
C HIS A 7 6.39 -9.53 -14.16
N VAL A 8 6.04 -8.58 -15.02
CA VAL A 8 6.22 -7.14 -14.75
C VAL A 8 4.87 -6.58 -14.31
N THR A 9 4.77 -6.22 -13.03
CA THR A 9 3.58 -5.55 -12.47
C THR A 9 3.79 -4.04 -12.50
N ILE A 10 2.91 -3.33 -13.21
CA ILE A 10 2.85 -1.88 -13.14
C ILE A 10 2.04 -1.50 -11.90
N VAL A 11 2.66 -0.76 -11.00
CA VAL A 11 2.04 -0.31 -9.76
C VAL A 11 1.37 1.05 -10.02
N GLY A 12 0.10 1.17 -9.66
CA GLY A 12 -0.68 2.40 -9.79
C GLY A 12 -0.33 3.42 -8.71
N ALA A 13 -0.97 4.60 -8.82
CA ALA A 13 -0.93 5.65 -7.80
C ALA A 13 -1.22 5.08 -6.40
N GLY A 14 -0.53 5.59 -5.38
CA GLY A 14 -0.63 5.09 -4.00
C GLY A 14 0.01 3.72 -3.76
N GLY A 15 0.62 3.10 -4.77
CA GLY A 15 1.33 1.85 -4.58
C GLY A 15 0.46 0.60 -4.65
N VAL A 16 -0.67 0.64 -5.37
CA VAL A 16 -1.59 -0.50 -5.51
C VAL A 16 -1.32 -1.33 -6.77
N ALA A 17 -1.56 -2.63 -6.68
CA ALA A 17 -1.45 -3.56 -7.79
C ALA A 17 -2.62 -4.55 -7.80
N THR A 18 -3.05 -4.93 -9.00
CA THR A 18 -4.04 -6.00 -9.19
C THR A 18 -3.30 -7.31 -9.51
N VAL A 19 -3.43 -8.29 -8.61
CA VAL A 19 -2.74 -9.58 -8.68
C VAL A 19 -3.74 -10.67 -9.00
N LYS A 20 -3.34 -11.63 -9.84
CA LYS A 20 -4.16 -12.80 -10.18
C LYS A 20 -3.98 -13.90 -9.14
N PHE A 21 -5.09 -14.36 -8.58
CA PHE A 21 -5.20 -15.55 -7.73
C PHE A 21 -5.88 -16.71 -8.46
N ALA A 22 -6.01 -17.85 -7.79
CA ALA A 22 -6.71 -19.02 -8.34
C ALA A 22 -8.18 -18.70 -8.67
N ASP A 23 -8.84 -17.91 -7.82
CA ASP A 23 -10.28 -17.65 -7.89
C ASP A 23 -10.63 -16.31 -8.58
N GLY A 24 -9.64 -15.50 -8.97
CA GLY A 24 -9.91 -14.20 -9.58
C GLY A 24 -8.73 -13.24 -9.56
N TYR A 25 -9.05 -11.94 -9.53
CA TYR A 25 -8.08 -10.86 -9.44
C TYR A 25 -8.42 -10.02 -8.21
N GLU A 26 -7.41 -9.71 -7.41
CA GLU A 26 -7.56 -8.88 -6.22
C GLU A 26 -6.66 -7.66 -6.32
N THR A 27 -7.17 -6.51 -5.92
CA THR A 27 -6.40 -5.26 -5.83
C THR A 27 -5.88 -5.09 -4.40
N MET A 28 -4.57 -4.92 -4.26
CA MET A 28 -3.90 -4.82 -2.97
C MET A 28 -2.83 -3.73 -3.00
N ARG A 29 -2.53 -3.16 -1.83
CA ARG A 29 -1.43 -2.21 -1.66
C ARG A 29 -0.10 -2.95 -1.50
N VAL A 30 0.85 -2.65 -2.37
CA VAL A 30 2.14 -3.35 -2.49
C VAL A 30 3.37 -2.45 -2.30
N ALA A 31 3.24 -1.12 -2.46
CA ALA A 31 4.39 -0.22 -2.44
C ALA A 31 4.35 0.81 -1.29
N LEU A 32 5.55 1.10 -0.78
CA LEU A 32 5.80 1.97 0.36
C LEU A 32 6.26 3.39 -0.05
N GLY A 33 6.71 3.56 -1.30
CA GLY A 33 7.35 4.79 -1.77
C GLY A 33 6.41 5.99 -1.88
N TYR A 34 5.14 5.74 -2.21
CA TYR A 34 4.15 6.77 -2.54
C TYR A 34 3.18 7.08 -1.40
N LEU A 35 3.39 6.62 -0.17
CA LEU A 35 2.39 6.79 0.91
C LEU A 35 2.07 8.27 1.20
N HIS A 36 3.11 9.10 1.24
CA HIS A 36 3.00 10.52 1.57
C HIS A 36 2.83 11.49 0.38
N ASP A 37 2.78 11.00 -0.87
CA ASP A 37 2.67 11.93 -1.99
C ASP A 37 1.30 12.65 -1.94
N PRO A 38 1.27 13.99 -1.86
CA PRO A 38 0.01 14.71 -1.73
C PRO A 38 -0.80 14.76 -3.03
N ALA A 39 -0.19 14.47 -4.18
CA ALA A 39 -0.85 14.49 -5.48
C ALA A 39 -1.38 13.11 -5.90
N ASP A 40 -0.66 12.03 -5.57
CA ASP A 40 -1.02 10.68 -6.04
C ASP A 40 -0.79 9.56 -5.02
N GLY A 41 -0.46 9.92 -3.78
CA GLY A 41 -0.13 8.99 -2.71
C GLY A 41 -1.31 8.57 -1.84
N LEU A 42 -1.01 7.82 -0.78
CA LEU A 42 -2.02 7.43 0.22
C LEU A 42 -2.64 8.67 0.89
N VAL A 43 -1.88 9.76 1.09
CA VAL A 43 -2.44 11.03 1.58
C VAL A 43 -3.54 11.55 0.66
N ALA A 44 -3.31 11.56 -0.65
CA ALA A 44 -4.33 11.99 -1.63
C ALA A 44 -5.58 11.08 -1.57
N GLU A 45 -5.40 9.77 -1.45
CA GLU A 45 -6.52 8.83 -1.30
C GLU A 45 -7.35 9.09 -0.02
N MET A 46 -6.67 9.41 1.09
CA MET A 46 -7.31 9.75 2.36
C MET A 46 -8.09 11.06 2.28
N ASP A 47 -7.51 12.09 1.66
CA ASP A 47 -8.15 13.40 1.49
C ASP A 47 -9.36 13.34 0.54
N GLU A 48 -9.33 12.44 -0.44
CA GLU A 48 -10.47 12.16 -1.32
C GLU A 48 -11.53 11.25 -0.69
N GLY A 49 -11.28 10.69 0.50
CA GLY A 49 -12.21 9.80 1.18
C GLY A 49 -12.43 8.46 0.47
N ARG A 50 -11.41 7.96 -0.25
CA ARG A 50 -11.49 6.67 -0.95
C ARG A 50 -11.57 5.51 0.03
N GLU A 51 -12.22 4.43 -0.38
CA GLU A 51 -12.27 3.20 0.40
C GLU A 51 -10.87 2.58 0.53
N PRO A 52 -10.44 2.14 1.73
CA PRO A 52 -9.13 1.55 1.91
C PRO A 52 -8.89 0.28 1.10
N VAL A 53 -7.87 0.31 0.25
CA VAL A 53 -7.36 -0.89 -0.43
C VAL A 53 -6.56 -1.72 0.59
N PRO A 54 -6.89 -3.01 0.78
CA PRO A 54 -6.17 -3.87 1.71
C PRO A 54 -4.68 -4.01 1.38
N TRP A 55 -3.85 -4.18 2.40
CA TRP A 55 -2.43 -4.46 2.20
C TRP A 55 -2.22 -5.87 1.66
N GLN A 56 -1.20 -6.06 0.83
CA GLN A 56 -0.83 -7.38 0.32
C GLN A 56 -0.58 -8.40 1.43
N SER A 57 0.05 -7.98 2.53
CA SER A 57 0.28 -8.84 3.69
C SER A 57 0.56 -8.01 4.94
N ALA A 58 0.57 -8.67 6.10
CA ALA A 58 0.98 -8.06 7.36
C ALA A 58 2.38 -7.46 7.26
N ARG A 59 3.33 -8.17 6.62
CA ARG A 59 4.70 -7.68 6.41
C ARG A 59 4.72 -6.35 5.64
N VAL A 60 3.97 -6.24 4.54
CA VAL A 60 3.93 -5.01 3.74
C VAL A 60 3.34 -3.85 4.54
N ARG A 61 2.31 -4.12 5.34
CA ARG A 61 1.74 -3.12 6.25
C ARG A 61 2.77 -2.65 7.29
N ASP A 62 3.51 -3.56 7.90
CA ASP A 62 4.50 -3.23 8.92
C ASP A 62 5.67 -2.44 8.32
N GLU A 63 6.09 -2.77 7.10
CA GLU A 63 7.10 -1.99 6.37
C GLU A 63 6.60 -0.58 6.02
N ALA A 64 5.30 -0.41 5.75
CA ALA A 64 4.67 0.90 5.55
C ALA A 64 4.70 1.73 6.82
N THR A 65 4.33 1.13 7.96
CA THR A 65 4.44 1.75 9.28
C THR A 65 5.87 2.23 9.51
N PHE A 66 6.87 1.36 9.33
CA PHE A 66 8.27 1.70 9.52
C PHE A 66 8.75 2.83 8.58
N SER A 67 8.34 2.80 7.31
CA SER A 67 8.66 3.85 6.34
C SER A 67 8.07 5.21 6.73
N VAL A 68 6.90 5.24 7.35
CA VAL A 68 6.28 6.48 7.84
C VAL A 68 6.95 6.94 9.12
N GLU A 69 7.22 6.04 10.07
CA GLU A 69 7.90 6.36 11.34
C GLU A 69 9.30 6.94 11.13
N THR A 70 10.05 6.43 10.15
CA THR A 70 11.45 6.83 9.95
C THR A 70 11.64 8.04 9.03
N ARG A 71 10.58 8.53 8.37
CA ARG A 71 10.65 9.74 7.54
C ARG A 71 10.86 10.98 8.38
N LEU A 72 11.73 11.90 7.94
CA LEU A 72 12.04 13.14 8.65
C LEU A 72 11.33 14.37 8.06
N ASP A 73 10.80 14.25 6.86
CA ASP A 73 10.13 15.28 6.07
C ASP A 73 8.61 15.35 6.29
N LEU A 74 8.05 14.44 7.09
CA LEU A 74 6.64 14.46 7.49
C LEU A 74 6.44 15.25 8.78
N ASP A 75 5.49 16.18 8.75
CA ASP A 75 4.95 16.79 9.95
C ASP A 75 4.20 15.76 10.80
N ASP A 76 4.04 16.06 12.10
CA ASP A 76 3.46 15.14 13.08
C ASP A 76 1.98 14.82 12.79
N GLU A 77 1.23 15.75 12.20
CA GLU A 77 -0.18 15.56 11.85
C GLU A 77 -0.31 14.55 10.70
N THR A 78 0.39 14.79 9.60
CA THR A 78 0.41 13.89 8.44
C THR A 78 0.90 12.50 8.83
N ARG A 79 1.95 12.42 9.67
CA ARG A 79 2.46 11.16 10.19
C ARG A 79 1.42 10.41 11.01
N GLY A 80 0.76 11.09 11.95
CA GLY A 80 -0.27 10.50 12.80
C GLY A 80 -1.43 9.94 11.97
N ARG A 81 -1.94 10.73 11.02
CA ARG A 81 -3.01 10.33 10.09
C ARG A 81 -2.62 9.08 9.29
N LEU A 82 -1.41 9.06 8.72
CA LEU A 82 -0.92 7.90 7.97
C LEU A 82 -0.84 6.64 8.84
N LEU A 83 -0.26 6.74 10.04
CA LEU A 83 -0.09 5.59 10.93
C LEU A 83 -1.44 5.02 11.40
N GLU A 84 -2.39 5.89 11.74
CA GLU A 84 -3.75 5.48 12.10
C GLU A 84 -4.42 4.74 10.94
N TRP A 85 -4.34 5.29 9.73
CA TRP A 85 -4.92 4.68 8.55
C TRP A 85 -4.27 3.33 8.20
N ILE A 86 -2.94 3.26 8.26
CA ILE A 86 -2.17 2.03 8.00
C ILE A 86 -2.63 0.93 8.97
N ALA A 87 -2.74 1.24 10.26
CA ALA A 87 -3.15 0.29 11.29
C ALA A 87 -4.60 -0.18 11.13
N ALA A 88 -5.51 0.71 10.73
CA ALA A 88 -6.93 0.42 10.53
C ALA A 88 -7.22 -0.39 9.25
N THR A 89 -6.31 -0.35 8.27
CA THR A 89 -6.51 -1.00 6.98
C THR A 89 -6.21 -2.50 7.06
N PRO A 90 -7.11 -3.38 6.60
CA PRO A 90 -6.92 -4.83 6.63
C PRO A 90 -5.80 -5.25 5.67
N TYR A 91 -5.35 -6.49 5.81
CA TYR A 91 -4.38 -7.11 4.91
C TYR A 91 -4.89 -8.48 4.49
N PHE A 92 -4.45 -8.95 3.33
CA PHE A 92 -4.65 -10.34 2.93
C PHE A 92 -3.79 -11.22 3.85
N GLU A 93 -4.38 -12.26 4.45
CA GLU A 93 -3.61 -13.26 5.21
C GLU A 93 -2.61 -13.92 4.26
N ASP A 94 -1.37 -14.13 4.72
CA ASP A 94 -0.37 -14.89 3.96
C ASP A 94 -0.92 -16.31 3.76
N ALA A 95 -1.46 -16.59 2.57
CA ALA A 95 -1.99 -17.88 2.17
C ALA A 95 -0.88 -18.93 1.97
#